data_AF-A0A0F9BPT5-F1
#
_entry.id   AF-A0A0F9BPT5-F1
#
_cell.length_a   1.000
_cell.length_b   1.000
_cell.length_c   1.000
_cell.angle_alpha   90.00
_cell.angle_beta   90.00
_cell.angle_gamma   90.00
#
_symmetry.space_group_name_H-M   'P 1'
#
loop_
_entity.id
_entity.type
_entity.pdbx_description
1 polymer ?
#
loop_
_entity_poly.entity_id
_entity_poly.type
_entity_poly.pdbx_seq_one_letter_code
_entity_poly.pdbx_strand_id
1 'polypeptide(L)'
;VHVHAEGWSCDIHGSNPAELRRVRREGVSMVFQQFGLLPWRTVRDNVALGLELSNVPKAERLERAERQLKLVGLSDWADRKVGELSGGMQQRVGLARAFATEAPILLMDEPFSALDPLIRTRLQDELLDLQRELNRTIIFVSHDLDEAFKLGGRIAIMEGGRIVQIGTPREIFSNPASDYVAEFVANMNPLEVLTARDVMGIVDGAPTQGETSAETPVRELMDRLRGADAAIEVMEDGAQIGTVTAHSIVDRLKA
;
A
#
# COMPACT_ATOMS: atom_id res chain seq x y z
N VAL A 1 -12.68 19.70 6.33
CA VAL A 1 -12.40 18.31 5.85
C VAL A 1 -13.57 17.46 6.31
N HIS A 2 -14.26 16.78 5.40
CA HIS A 2 -15.42 15.97 5.75
C HIS A 2 -15.04 14.50 5.83
N VAL A 3 -15.41 13.84 6.93
CA VAL A 3 -15.33 12.38 7.08
C VAL A 3 -16.72 11.81 6.90
N HIS A 4 -16.85 10.83 6.01
CA HIS A 4 -18.09 10.09 5.76
C HIS A 4 -17.89 8.65 6.22
N ALA A 5 -18.82 8.14 7.02
CA ALA A 5 -18.89 6.75 7.44
C ALA A 5 -20.34 6.27 7.34
N GLU A 6 -20.57 4.97 7.48
CA GLU A 6 -21.91 4.39 7.34
C GLU A 6 -22.91 5.04 8.32
N GLY A 7 -23.80 5.87 7.77
CA GLY A 7 -24.86 6.54 8.51
C GLY A 7 -24.48 7.86 9.20
N TRP A 8 -23.27 8.39 9.03
CA TRP A 8 -22.92 9.71 9.56
C TRP A 8 -21.81 10.43 8.78
N SER A 9 -21.85 11.77 8.83
CA SER A 9 -20.81 12.63 8.26
C SER A 9 -20.44 13.73 9.23
N CYS A 10 -19.18 14.15 9.22
CA CYS A 10 -18.66 15.12 10.18
C CYS A 10 -17.64 16.06 9.52
N ASP A 11 -17.79 17.38 9.69
CA ASP A 11 -16.72 18.33 9.33
C ASP A 11 -15.75 18.49 10.49
N ILE A 12 -14.50 18.10 10.28
CA ILE A 12 -13.45 18.10 11.30
C ILE A 12 -13.23 19.50 11.89
N HIS A 13 -13.35 20.59 11.10
CA HIS A 13 -13.02 21.93 11.60
C HIS A 13 -14.11 22.53 12.50
N GLY A 14 -15.38 22.24 12.23
CA GLY A 14 -16.51 22.71 13.04
C GLY A 14 -16.92 21.77 14.19
N SER A 15 -16.28 20.60 14.31
CA SER A 15 -16.69 19.55 15.25
C SER A 15 -16.41 19.87 16.71
N ASN A 16 -17.32 19.46 17.58
CA ASN A 16 -17.07 19.44 19.02
C ASN A 16 -16.18 18.24 19.44
N PRO A 17 -15.61 18.23 20.66
CA PRO A 17 -14.74 17.13 21.11
C PRO A 17 -15.38 15.73 21.14
N ALA A 18 -16.70 15.63 21.30
CA ALA A 18 -17.39 14.33 21.30
C ALA A 18 -17.50 13.76 19.88
N GLU A 19 -17.79 14.61 18.89
CA GLU A 19 -17.82 14.25 17.47
C GLU A 19 -16.44 13.81 16.99
N LEU A 20 -15.38 14.55 17.35
CA LEU A 20 -14.01 14.17 17.01
C LEU A 20 -13.59 12.84 17.66
N ARG A 21 -14.07 12.52 18.87
CA ARG A 21 -13.84 11.21 19.49
C ARG A 21 -14.56 10.11 18.75
N ARG A 22 -15.79 10.34 18.28
CA ARG A 22 -16.53 9.37 17.46
C ARG A 22 -15.77 9.09 16.15
N VAL A 23 -15.31 10.13 15.47
CA VAL A 23 -14.47 10.00 14.26
C VAL A 23 -13.26 9.10 14.49
N ARG A 24 -12.53 9.31 15.60
CA ARG A 24 -11.34 8.52 15.94
C ARG A 24 -11.62 7.10 16.45
N ARG A 25 -12.87 6.78 16.82
CA ARG A 25 -13.25 5.43 17.28
C ARG A 25 -13.82 4.58 16.16
N GLU A 26 -14.58 5.21 15.25
CA GLU A 26 -15.39 4.52 14.25
C GLU A 26 -14.88 4.75 12.81
N GLY A 27 -14.29 5.92 12.53
CA GLY A 27 -13.99 6.34 11.16
C GLY A 27 -12.51 6.21 10.77
N VAL A 28 -11.60 6.40 11.73
CA VAL A 28 -10.16 6.51 11.46
C VAL A 28 -9.36 5.64 12.43
N SER A 29 -8.44 4.85 11.89
CA SER A 29 -7.41 4.13 12.64
C SER A 29 -6.02 4.63 12.27
N MET A 30 -5.09 4.61 13.21
CA MET A 30 -3.73 5.12 12.99
C MET A 30 -2.64 4.14 13.44
N VAL A 31 -1.65 3.95 12.57
CA VAL A 31 -0.39 3.28 12.85
C VAL A 31 0.70 4.35 12.90
N PHE A 32 1.40 4.41 14.03
CA PHE A 32 2.49 5.36 14.27
C PHE A 32 3.84 4.68 14.07
N GLN A 33 4.86 5.42 13.64
CA GLN A 33 6.25 4.97 13.59
C GLN A 33 6.75 4.50 14.97
N GLN A 34 6.36 5.21 16.04
CA GLN A 34 6.49 4.75 17.42
C GLN A 34 5.13 4.22 17.90
N PHE A 35 5.00 2.89 17.99
CA PHE A 35 3.71 2.18 18.04
C PHE A 35 2.79 2.49 19.23
N GLY A 36 3.18 3.35 20.18
CA GLY A 36 2.31 3.84 21.25
C GLY A 36 1.61 2.70 22.00
N LEU A 37 2.31 1.59 22.19
CA LEU A 37 1.78 0.41 22.86
C LEU A 37 1.80 0.64 24.36
N LEU A 38 0.80 0.11 25.06
CA LEU A 38 0.67 0.21 26.50
C LEU A 38 1.53 -0.88 27.16
N PRO A 39 2.66 -0.54 27.82
CA PRO A 39 3.65 -1.52 28.26
C PRO A 39 3.15 -2.40 29.42
N TRP A 40 2.15 -1.93 30.17
CA TRP A 40 1.52 -2.67 31.27
C TRP A 40 0.41 -3.63 30.81
N ARG A 41 0.01 -3.58 29.53
CA ARG A 41 -1.01 -4.48 28.95
C ARG A 41 -0.35 -5.62 28.17
N THR A 42 -1.08 -6.72 28.00
CA THR A 42 -0.63 -7.83 27.15
C THR A 42 -0.66 -7.43 25.67
N VAL A 43 -0.02 -8.22 24.82
CA VAL A 43 -0.10 -8.07 23.36
C VAL A 43 -1.56 -8.15 22.89
N ARG A 44 -2.32 -9.15 23.37
CA ARG A 44 -3.75 -9.30 23.04
C ARG A 44 -4.56 -8.07 23.45
N ASP A 45 -4.35 -7.55 24.66
CA ASP A 45 -5.07 -6.38 25.15
C ASP A 45 -4.70 -5.10 24.40
N ASN A 46 -3.46 -5.00 23.90
CA ASN A 46 -3.06 -3.89 23.04
C ASN A 46 -3.78 -3.95 21.69
N VAL A 47 -3.87 -5.12 21.07
CA VAL A 47 -4.61 -5.31 19.80
C VAL A 47 -6.11 -5.05 19.99
N ALA A 48 -6.69 -5.52 21.09
CA ALA A 48 -8.12 -5.33 21.39
C ALA A 48 -8.47 -3.92 21.91
N LEU A 49 -7.49 -3.03 22.16
CA LEU A 49 -7.70 -1.75 22.81
C LEU A 49 -8.70 -0.85 22.06
N GLY A 50 -8.59 -0.75 20.73
CA GLY A 50 -9.50 0.07 19.93
C GLY A 50 -10.95 -0.41 20.04
N LEU A 51 -11.15 -1.72 20.02
CA LEU A 51 -12.45 -2.36 20.17
C LEU A 51 -13.03 -2.20 21.58
N GLU A 52 -12.18 -2.27 22.62
CA GLU A 52 -12.57 -1.96 24.00
C GLU A 52 -13.07 -0.51 24.13
N LEU A 53 -12.38 0.45 23.53
CA LEU A 53 -12.76 1.87 23.56
C LEU A 53 -14.03 2.16 22.75
N SER A 54 -14.35 1.30 21.79
CA SER A 54 -15.61 1.32 21.01
C SER A 54 -16.72 0.47 21.64
N ASN A 55 -16.55 0.01 22.89
CA ASN A 55 -17.53 -0.80 23.63
C ASN A 55 -17.93 -2.11 22.96
N VAL A 56 -17.08 -2.69 22.12
CA VAL A 56 -17.30 -4.01 21.52
C VAL A 56 -17.28 -5.09 22.62
N PRO A 57 -18.22 -6.05 22.63
CA PRO A 57 -18.27 -7.11 23.62
C PRO A 57 -16.95 -7.86 23.77
N LYS A 58 -16.62 -8.28 25.00
CA LYS A 58 -15.32 -8.90 25.31
C LYS A 58 -15.04 -10.15 24.48
N ALA A 59 -16.03 -11.00 24.24
CA ALA A 59 -15.85 -12.21 23.44
C ALA A 59 -15.46 -11.86 21.99
N GLU A 60 -16.23 -10.95 21.38
CA GLU A 60 -16.00 -10.52 20.00
C GLU A 60 -14.65 -9.82 19.83
N ARG A 61 -14.28 -8.89 20.72
CA ARG A 61 -13.00 -8.18 20.58
C ARG A 61 -11.78 -9.09 20.73
N LEU A 62 -11.86 -10.15 21.54
CA LEU A 62 -10.78 -11.13 21.68
C LEU A 62 -10.65 -11.96 20.42
N GLU A 63 -11.78 -12.43 19.88
CA GLU A 63 -11.82 -13.17 18.61
C GLU A 63 -11.20 -12.35 17.46
N ARG A 64 -11.58 -11.08 17.33
CA ARG A 64 -10.99 -10.19 16.32
C ARG A 64 -9.48 -10.02 16.54
N ALA A 65 -9.05 -9.81 17.79
CA ALA A 65 -7.64 -9.66 18.12
C ALA A 65 -6.83 -10.93 17.80
N GLU A 66 -7.38 -12.12 18.05
CA GLU A 66 -6.74 -13.39 17.73
C GLU A 66 -6.57 -13.60 16.22
N ARG A 67 -7.57 -13.22 15.41
CA ARG A 67 -7.44 -13.23 13.95
C ARG A 67 -6.28 -12.35 13.49
N GLN A 68 -6.19 -11.12 14.00
CA GLN A 68 -5.12 -10.20 13.62
C GLN A 68 -3.75 -10.62 14.15
N LEU A 69 -3.68 -11.22 15.33
CA LEU A 69 -2.43 -11.78 15.87
C LEU A 69 -1.92 -12.95 15.04
N LYS A 70 -2.83 -13.78 14.51
CA LYS A 70 -2.47 -14.86 13.57
C LYS A 70 -1.90 -14.29 12.27
N LEU A 71 -2.52 -13.23 11.75
CA LEU A 71 -2.08 -12.54 10.53
C LEU A 71 -0.62 -12.08 10.64
N VAL A 72 -0.29 -11.40 11.74
CA VAL A 72 1.06 -10.87 11.97
C VAL A 72 2.03 -11.90 12.58
N GLY A 73 1.60 -13.15 12.78
CA GLY A 73 2.44 -14.23 13.31
C GLY A 73 2.87 -14.01 14.76
N LEU A 74 1.98 -13.52 15.62
CA LEU A 74 2.23 -13.24 17.04
C LEU A 74 1.26 -13.98 17.99
N SER A 75 0.54 -15.00 17.52
CA SER A 75 -0.40 -15.77 18.35
C SER A 75 0.23 -16.35 19.61
N ASP A 76 1.46 -16.89 19.53
CA ASP A 76 2.17 -17.47 20.68
C ASP A 76 2.64 -16.42 21.71
N TRP A 77 2.60 -15.15 21.32
CA TRP A 77 3.02 -14.01 22.15
C TRP A 77 1.84 -13.23 22.71
N ALA A 78 0.60 -13.66 22.46
CA ALA A 78 -0.63 -12.94 22.80
C ALA A 78 -0.71 -12.56 24.29
N ASP A 79 -0.27 -13.46 25.18
CA ASP A 79 -0.32 -13.28 26.63
C ASP A 79 0.92 -12.58 27.23
N ARG A 80 1.93 -12.29 26.40
CA ARG A 80 3.16 -11.59 26.83
C ARG A 80 2.91 -10.10 26.98
N LYS A 81 3.74 -9.44 27.79
CA LYS A 81 3.78 -7.98 27.86
C LYS A 81 4.58 -7.43 26.69
N VAL A 82 4.22 -6.23 26.25
CA VAL A 82 4.88 -5.57 25.11
C VAL A 82 6.39 -5.36 25.33
N GLY A 83 6.80 -5.10 26.58
CA GLY A 83 8.21 -4.93 26.93
C GLY A 83 9.07 -6.20 26.76
N GLU A 84 8.45 -7.37 26.60
CA GLU A 84 9.15 -8.64 26.32
C GLU A 84 9.38 -8.87 24.82
N LEU A 85 8.88 -7.97 23.96
CA LEU A 85 8.95 -8.08 22.51
C LEU A 85 10.12 -7.28 21.93
N SER A 86 10.69 -7.76 20.82
CA SER A 86 11.61 -6.97 19.99
C SER A 86 10.89 -5.80 19.31
N GLY A 87 11.63 -4.79 18.85
CA GLY A 87 11.04 -3.63 18.16
C GLY A 87 10.17 -4.01 16.95
N GLY A 88 10.64 -4.92 16.10
CA GLY A 88 9.85 -5.40 14.95
C GLY A 88 8.61 -6.23 15.35
N MET A 89 8.64 -6.89 16.52
CA MET A 89 7.43 -7.53 17.07
C MET A 89 6.43 -6.49 17.59
N GLN A 90 6.91 -5.44 18.27
CA GLN A 90 6.06 -4.33 18.72
C GLN A 90 5.38 -3.62 17.53
N GLN A 91 6.11 -3.43 16.43
CA GLN A 91 5.57 -2.90 15.18
C GLN A 91 4.41 -3.73 14.64
N ARG A 92 4.60 -5.05 14.59
CA ARG A 92 3.55 -6.00 14.21
C ARG A 92 2.31 -5.94 15.13
N VAL A 93 2.50 -5.73 16.43
CA VAL A 93 1.37 -5.49 17.36
C VAL A 93 0.64 -4.19 17.03
N GLY A 94 1.37 -3.11 16.72
CA GLY A 94 0.80 -1.83 16.32
C GLY A 94 -0.06 -1.95 15.05
N LEU A 95 0.43 -2.69 14.05
CA LEU A 95 -0.31 -2.97 12.82
C LEU A 95 -1.55 -3.82 13.07
N ALA A 96 -1.42 -4.93 13.83
CA ALA A 96 -2.55 -5.78 14.20
C ALA A 96 -3.64 -5.01 14.96
N ARG A 97 -3.24 -4.08 15.86
CA ARG A 97 -4.18 -3.21 16.57
C ARG A 97 -4.98 -2.33 15.62
N ALA A 98 -4.34 -1.78 14.58
CA ALA A 98 -5.03 -0.94 13.62
C ALA A 98 -5.99 -1.77 12.75
N PHE A 99 -5.55 -2.94 12.26
CA PHE A 99 -6.39 -3.87 11.49
C PHE A 99 -7.59 -4.40 12.28
N ALA A 100 -7.44 -4.60 13.60
CA ALA A 100 -8.53 -5.10 14.45
C ALA A 100 -9.74 -4.17 14.50
N THR A 101 -9.54 -2.86 14.31
CA THR A 101 -10.62 -1.86 14.35
C THR A 101 -11.48 -1.84 13.09
N GLU A 102 -11.01 -2.41 11.99
CA GLU A 102 -11.71 -2.43 10.68
C GLU A 102 -12.20 -1.04 10.22
N ALA A 103 -11.51 0.03 10.64
CA ALA A 103 -11.92 1.40 10.35
C ALA A 103 -11.94 1.68 8.84
N PRO A 104 -12.89 2.52 8.34
CA PRO A 104 -12.96 2.91 6.94
C PRO A 104 -11.70 3.58 6.40
N ILE A 105 -11.03 4.37 7.25
CA ILE A 105 -9.81 5.11 6.92
C ILE A 105 -8.66 4.62 7.81
N LEU A 106 -7.54 4.27 7.20
CA LEU A 106 -6.34 3.82 7.87
C LEU A 106 -5.18 4.77 7.55
N LEU A 107 -4.68 5.45 8.57
CA LEU A 107 -3.53 6.34 8.49
C LEU A 107 -2.29 5.57 8.94
N MET A 108 -1.24 5.58 8.15
CA MET A 108 0.01 4.90 8.47
C MET A 108 1.19 5.83 8.30
N ASP A 109 1.95 5.99 9.37
CA ASP A 109 3.18 6.79 9.41
C ASP A 109 4.39 5.86 9.54
N GLU A 110 5.07 5.62 8.41
CA GLU A 110 6.21 4.70 8.27
C GLU A 110 6.03 3.33 8.98
N PRO A 111 4.94 2.60 8.69
CA PRO A 111 4.57 1.42 9.47
C PRO A 111 5.48 0.21 9.20
N PHE A 112 6.44 0.29 8.26
CA PHE A 112 7.31 -0.82 7.87
C PHE A 112 8.81 -0.53 8.00
N SER A 113 9.21 0.69 8.35
CA SER A 113 10.61 1.13 8.30
C SER A 113 11.56 0.33 9.20
N ALA A 114 11.10 -0.14 10.36
CA ALA A 114 11.88 -0.95 11.30
C ALA A 114 11.66 -2.47 11.18
N LEU A 115 11.00 -2.95 10.11
CA LEU A 115 10.80 -4.37 9.85
C LEU A 115 11.89 -4.97 8.95
N ASP A 116 12.18 -6.25 9.15
CA ASP A 116 13.03 -6.99 8.23
C ASP A 116 12.38 -7.09 6.83
N PRO A 117 13.17 -7.22 5.76
CA PRO A 117 12.66 -7.22 4.39
C PRO A 117 11.60 -8.29 4.11
N LEU A 118 11.73 -9.50 4.66
CA LEU A 118 10.81 -10.61 4.37
C LEU A 118 9.43 -10.36 4.99
N ILE A 119 9.40 -9.95 6.26
CA ILE A 119 8.15 -9.64 6.95
C ILE A 119 7.51 -8.37 6.38
N ARG A 120 8.32 -7.37 6.01
CA ARG A 120 7.84 -6.16 5.35
C ARG A 120 7.09 -6.49 4.07
N THR A 121 7.69 -7.24 3.14
CA THR A 121 7.04 -7.64 1.88
C THR A 121 5.74 -8.38 2.15
N ARG A 122 5.73 -9.33 3.09
CA ARG A 122 4.52 -10.09 3.44
C ARG A 122 3.40 -9.21 3.97
N LEU A 123 3.70 -8.25 4.85
CA LEU A 123 2.68 -7.36 5.42
C LEU A 123 2.18 -6.32 4.42
N GLN A 124 3.03 -5.89 3.48
CA GLN A 124 2.61 -5.06 2.35
C GLN A 124 1.61 -5.80 1.45
N ASP A 125 1.90 -7.06 1.13
CA ASP A 125 1.01 -7.90 0.31
C ASP A 125 -0.34 -8.10 1.02
N GLU A 126 -0.30 -8.38 2.33
CA GLU A 126 -1.51 -8.48 3.15
C GLU A 126 -2.31 -7.17 3.20
N LEU A 127 -1.63 -6.02 3.25
CA LEU A 127 -2.29 -4.73 3.21
C LEU A 127 -3.00 -4.49 1.87
N LEU A 128 -2.39 -4.93 0.75
CA LEU A 128 -3.00 -4.87 -0.57
C LEU A 128 -4.23 -5.78 -0.66
N ASP A 129 -4.16 -7.00 -0.11
CA ASP A 129 -5.30 -7.92 -0.08
C ASP A 129 -6.43 -7.38 0.80
N LEU A 130 -6.11 -6.84 1.97
CA LEU A 130 -7.07 -6.15 2.85
C LEU A 130 -7.76 -4.97 2.14
N GLN A 131 -6.99 -4.18 1.38
CA GLN A 131 -7.53 -3.06 0.61
C GLN A 131 -8.51 -3.54 -0.47
N ARG A 132 -8.17 -4.62 -1.20
CA ARG A 132 -9.00 -5.21 -2.25
C ARG A 132 -10.29 -5.82 -1.71
N GLU A 133 -10.21 -6.53 -0.60
CA GLU A 133 -11.37 -7.21 -0.01
C GLU A 133 -12.34 -6.21 0.66
N LEU A 134 -11.82 -5.22 1.37
CA LEU A 134 -12.62 -4.35 2.25
C LEU A 134 -12.85 -2.94 1.71
N ASN A 135 -12.28 -2.58 0.55
CA ASN A 135 -12.38 -1.26 -0.07
C ASN A 135 -12.11 -0.10 0.91
N ARG A 136 -11.08 -0.27 1.76
CA ARG A 136 -10.70 0.74 2.76
C ARG A 136 -9.81 1.81 2.15
N THR A 137 -9.93 3.04 2.67
CA THR A 137 -9.03 4.13 2.27
C THR A 137 -7.79 4.10 3.14
N ILE A 138 -6.62 3.96 2.51
CA ILE A 138 -5.33 3.95 3.22
C ILE A 138 -4.55 5.20 2.82
N ILE A 139 -4.12 5.97 3.82
CA ILE A 139 -3.16 7.05 3.64
C ILE A 139 -1.85 6.59 4.26
N PHE A 140 -0.86 6.39 3.41
CA PHE A 140 0.42 5.82 3.74
C PHE A 140 1.52 6.86 3.55
N VAL A 141 2.35 7.04 4.58
CA VAL A 141 3.53 7.91 4.55
C VAL A 141 4.77 7.02 4.64
N SER A 142 5.68 7.21 3.69
CA SER A 142 6.99 6.55 3.68
C SER A 142 8.03 7.48 3.06
N HIS A 143 9.28 7.23 3.41
CA HIS A 143 10.45 7.79 2.75
C HIS A 143 11.01 6.86 1.65
N ASP A 144 10.46 5.65 1.52
CA ASP A 144 10.87 4.66 0.54
C ASP A 144 9.91 4.71 -0.67
N LEU A 145 10.45 4.93 -1.85
CA LEU A 145 9.67 4.98 -3.08
C LEU A 145 9.21 3.60 -3.51
N ASP A 146 10.01 2.55 -3.34
CA ASP A 146 9.60 1.20 -3.74
C ASP A 146 8.31 0.81 -2.99
N GLU A 147 8.19 1.22 -1.72
CA GLU A 147 6.94 1.06 -0.96
C GLU A 147 5.79 1.91 -1.50
N ALA A 148 6.04 3.18 -1.81
CA ALA A 148 5.03 4.09 -2.34
C ALA A 148 4.50 3.63 -3.71
N PHE A 149 5.36 3.10 -4.57
CA PHE A 149 5.01 2.58 -5.89
C PHE A 149 4.31 1.24 -5.81
N LYS A 150 4.74 0.35 -4.92
CA LYS A 150 4.08 -0.96 -4.70
C LYS A 150 2.68 -0.82 -4.10
N LEU A 151 2.50 0.07 -3.12
CA LEU A 151 1.25 0.19 -2.36
C LEU A 151 0.31 1.29 -2.88
N GLY A 152 0.88 2.34 -3.48
CA GLY A 152 0.16 3.57 -3.78
C GLY A 152 -0.53 3.56 -5.12
N GLY A 153 -1.86 3.61 -5.12
CA GLY A 153 -2.62 3.94 -6.35
C GLY A 153 -2.42 5.38 -6.81
N ARG A 154 -2.16 6.30 -5.86
CA ARG A 154 -1.75 7.69 -6.09
C ARG A 154 -0.68 8.06 -5.08
N ILE A 155 0.36 8.72 -5.55
CA ILE A 155 1.51 9.12 -4.74
C ILE A 155 1.57 10.65 -4.75
N ALA A 156 1.82 11.23 -3.58
CA ALA A 156 2.09 12.65 -3.42
C ALA A 156 3.52 12.82 -2.88
N ILE A 157 4.41 13.39 -3.69
CA ILE A 157 5.79 13.67 -3.30
C ILE A 157 5.83 15.06 -2.65
N MET A 158 6.50 15.15 -1.50
CA MET A 158 6.61 16.37 -0.73
C MET A 158 8.07 16.78 -0.51
N GLU A 159 8.35 18.08 -0.65
CA GLU A 159 9.64 18.70 -0.38
C GLU A 159 9.41 20.00 0.40
N GLY A 160 10.15 20.21 1.50
CA GLY A 160 10.03 21.43 2.31
C GLY A 160 8.61 21.70 2.84
N GLY A 161 7.81 20.65 3.05
CA GLY A 161 6.42 20.76 3.50
C GLY A 161 5.42 21.14 2.41
N ARG A 162 5.82 21.14 1.14
CA ARG A 162 4.95 21.40 -0.01
C ARG A 162 4.85 20.15 -0.88
N ILE A 163 3.68 19.91 -1.45
CA ILE A 163 3.51 18.86 -2.45
C ILE A 163 4.13 19.36 -3.75
N VAL A 164 5.13 18.64 -4.24
CA VAL A 164 5.85 18.93 -5.48
C VAL A 164 5.12 18.29 -6.67
N GLN A 165 4.67 17.06 -6.51
CA GLN A 165 3.95 16.31 -7.55
C GLN A 165 2.93 15.36 -6.93
N ILE A 166 1.78 15.23 -7.57
CA ILE A 166 0.79 14.17 -7.29
C ILE A 166 0.50 13.47 -8.60
N GLY A 167 0.56 12.15 -8.60
CA GLY A 167 0.23 11.36 -9.77
C GLY A 167 0.10 9.88 -9.45
N THR A 168 -0.23 9.12 -10.46
CA THR A 168 -0.03 7.66 -10.45
C THR A 168 1.47 7.35 -10.45
N PRO A 169 1.86 6.16 -9.98
CA PRO A 169 3.22 5.64 -10.15
C PRO A 169 3.81 5.91 -11.55
N ARG A 170 3.06 5.56 -12.61
CA ARG A 170 3.46 5.75 -14.01
C ARG A 170 3.74 7.21 -14.38
N GLU A 171 2.87 8.13 -13.97
CA GLU A 171 3.03 9.57 -14.26
C GLU A 171 4.26 10.16 -13.58
N ILE A 172 4.53 9.75 -12.33
CA ILE A 172 5.69 10.22 -11.58
C ILE A 172 6.99 9.72 -12.22
N PHE A 173 7.02 8.45 -12.64
CA PHE A 173 8.19 7.87 -13.30
C PHE A 173 8.43 8.46 -14.69
N SER A 174 7.39 8.56 -15.52
CA SER A 174 7.53 8.94 -16.93
C SER A 174 7.63 10.45 -17.16
N ASN A 175 7.10 11.26 -16.24
CA ASN A 175 7.08 12.71 -16.35
C ASN A 175 7.32 13.36 -14.98
N PRO A 176 8.55 13.31 -14.45
CA PRO A 176 8.89 13.96 -13.20
C PRO A 176 8.74 15.48 -13.33
N ALA A 177 8.07 16.11 -12.36
CA ALA A 177 7.75 17.54 -12.40
C ALA A 177 8.92 18.46 -11.99
N SER A 178 9.98 17.90 -11.40
CA SER A 178 11.18 18.63 -11.02
C SER A 178 12.41 17.72 -11.02
N ASP A 179 13.61 18.34 -11.03
CA ASP A 179 14.88 17.62 -10.92
C ASP A 179 14.97 16.79 -9.64
N TYR A 180 14.38 17.28 -8.55
CA TYR A 180 14.24 16.52 -7.31
C TYR A 180 13.46 15.23 -7.52
N VAL A 181 12.27 15.29 -8.16
CA VAL A 181 11.49 14.06 -8.46
C VAL A 181 12.25 13.14 -9.41
N ALA A 182 12.94 13.71 -10.41
CA ALA A 182 13.73 12.95 -11.37
C ALA A 182 14.88 12.17 -10.71
N GLU A 183 15.63 12.82 -9.80
CA GLU A 183 16.69 12.16 -9.02
C GLU A 183 16.13 11.05 -8.12
N PHE A 184 14.95 11.28 -7.53
CA PHE A 184 14.25 10.31 -6.70
C PHE A 184 13.85 9.05 -7.49
N VAL A 185 13.30 9.17 -8.69
CA VAL A 185 12.90 8.00 -9.51
C VAL A 185 14.07 7.30 -10.21
N ALA A 186 15.23 7.96 -10.36
CA ALA A 186 16.37 7.42 -11.10
C ALA A 186 16.97 6.14 -10.50
N ASN A 187 16.79 5.91 -9.19
CA ASN A 187 17.33 4.73 -8.51
C ASN A 187 16.37 3.53 -8.46
N MET A 188 15.19 3.64 -9.05
CA MET A 188 14.16 2.59 -8.99
C MET A 188 14.25 1.58 -10.14
N ASN A 189 13.59 0.44 -9.94
CA ASN A 189 13.38 -0.55 -10.99
C ASN A 189 12.15 -0.19 -11.86
N PRO A 190 12.33 0.29 -13.11
CA PRO A 190 11.23 0.64 -14.02
C PRO A 190 10.24 -0.51 -14.28
N LEU A 191 10.68 -1.75 -14.15
CA LEU A 191 9.86 -2.94 -14.43
C LEU A 191 8.67 -3.10 -13.48
N GLU A 192 8.69 -2.45 -12.31
CA GLU A 192 7.59 -2.49 -11.34
C GLU A 192 6.47 -1.50 -11.66
N VAL A 193 6.76 -0.51 -12.52
CA VAL A 193 5.88 0.64 -12.76
C VAL A 193 5.35 0.68 -14.18
N LEU A 194 6.18 0.26 -15.14
CA LEU A 194 5.85 0.35 -16.56
C LEU A 194 4.83 -0.71 -16.97
N THR A 195 3.96 -0.31 -17.89
CA THR A 195 2.93 -1.14 -18.52
C THR A 195 3.25 -1.43 -19.97
N ALA A 196 2.50 -2.33 -20.61
CA ALA A 196 2.62 -2.65 -22.03
C ALA A 196 2.61 -1.38 -22.90
N ARG A 197 1.76 -0.41 -22.57
CA ARG A 197 1.66 0.89 -23.25
C ARG A 197 2.96 1.67 -23.24
N ASP A 198 3.73 1.60 -22.17
CA ASP A 198 4.91 2.45 -21.98
C ASP A 198 6.13 1.92 -22.73
N VAL A 199 6.14 0.62 -23.02
CA VAL A 199 7.26 -0.09 -23.67
C VAL A 199 6.91 -0.59 -25.08
N MET A 200 5.70 -0.35 -25.57
CA MET A 200 5.30 -0.80 -26.91
C MET A 200 6.03 -0.01 -28.00
N GLY A 201 6.46 -0.73 -29.03
CA GLY A 201 6.90 -0.15 -30.29
C GLY A 201 5.74 0.02 -31.28
N ILE A 202 6.07 0.55 -32.45
CA ILE A 202 5.15 0.67 -33.58
C ILE A 202 4.75 -0.73 -34.06
N VAL A 203 3.50 -0.88 -34.49
CA VAL A 203 3.02 -2.10 -35.16
C VAL A 203 3.81 -2.33 -36.45
N ASP A 204 4.61 -3.39 -36.51
CA ASP A 204 5.49 -3.71 -37.64
C ASP A 204 5.08 -4.98 -38.41
N GLY A 205 3.97 -5.63 -38.01
CA GLY A 205 3.47 -6.85 -38.64
C GLY A 205 4.30 -8.10 -38.35
N ALA A 206 5.18 -8.08 -37.35
CA ALA A 206 5.90 -9.26 -36.88
C ALA A 206 4.92 -10.33 -36.34
N PRO A 207 5.25 -11.63 -36.47
CA PRO A 207 4.45 -12.70 -35.87
C PRO A 207 4.35 -12.53 -34.36
N THR A 208 3.13 -12.44 -33.84
CA THR A 208 2.88 -12.26 -32.42
C THR A 208 2.46 -13.57 -31.74
N GLN A 209 2.75 -13.68 -30.44
CA GLN A 209 2.45 -14.85 -29.61
C GLN A 209 1.21 -14.64 -28.74
N GLY A 210 0.33 -13.74 -29.18
CA GLY A 210 -0.94 -13.41 -28.54
C GLY A 210 -1.08 -11.94 -28.17
N GLU A 211 -2.19 -11.63 -27.52
CA GLU A 211 -2.62 -10.28 -27.18
C GLU A 211 -2.43 -10.00 -25.68
N THR A 212 -2.35 -8.72 -25.32
CA THR A 212 -2.34 -8.24 -23.94
C THR A 212 -3.03 -6.88 -23.85
N SER A 213 -3.51 -6.52 -22.66
CA SER A 213 -4.05 -5.17 -22.43
C SER A 213 -2.93 -4.13 -22.35
N ALA A 214 -3.20 -2.91 -22.80
CA ALA A 214 -2.32 -1.75 -22.65
C ALA A 214 -1.83 -1.51 -21.21
N GLU A 215 -2.66 -1.83 -20.22
CA GLU A 215 -2.35 -1.63 -18.80
C GLU A 215 -1.72 -2.88 -18.13
N THR A 216 -1.39 -3.92 -18.90
CA THR A 216 -0.69 -5.11 -18.36
C THR A 216 0.73 -4.73 -17.90
N PRO A 217 1.14 -5.06 -16.66
CA PRO A 217 2.49 -4.77 -16.16
C PRO A 217 3.59 -5.45 -16.97
N VAL A 218 4.71 -4.77 -17.19
CA VAL A 218 5.85 -5.31 -17.97
C VAL A 218 6.41 -6.60 -17.36
N ARG A 219 6.41 -6.74 -16.04
CA ARG A 219 6.83 -7.96 -15.33
C ARG A 219 6.08 -9.21 -15.81
N GLU A 220 4.78 -9.11 -16.09
CA GLU A 220 3.98 -10.23 -16.59
C GLU A 220 4.27 -10.56 -18.06
N LEU A 221 4.67 -9.54 -18.83
CA LEU A 221 5.05 -9.71 -20.23
C LEU A 221 6.41 -10.40 -20.37
N MET A 222 7.35 -10.14 -19.45
CA MET A 222 8.68 -10.76 -19.50
C MET A 222 8.63 -12.29 -19.47
N ASP A 223 7.69 -12.87 -18.72
CA ASP A 223 7.53 -14.33 -18.68
C ASP A 223 7.00 -14.91 -20.00
N ARG A 224 6.24 -14.11 -20.76
CA ARG A 224 5.66 -14.47 -22.06
C ARG A 224 6.63 -14.22 -23.22
N LEU A 225 7.54 -13.26 -23.09
CA LEU A 225 8.55 -12.90 -24.10
C LEU A 225 9.79 -13.83 -24.08
N ARG A 226 9.56 -15.15 -24.10
CA ARG A 226 10.65 -16.14 -24.14
C ARG A 226 11.07 -16.43 -25.59
N GLY A 227 12.04 -15.68 -26.08
CA GLY A 227 12.64 -15.87 -27.41
C GLY A 227 12.99 -14.53 -28.05
N ALA A 228 14.06 -14.48 -28.86
CA ALA A 228 14.57 -13.23 -29.45
C ALA A 228 13.54 -12.52 -30.34
N ASP A 229 12.67 -13.28 -31.01
CA ASP A 229 11.65 -12.77 -31.94
C ASP A 229 10.23 -12.81 -31.34
N ALA A 230 10.10 -12.98 -30.01
CA ALA A 230 8.80 -12.98 -29.37
C ALA A 230 8.22 -11.56 -29.34
N ALA A 231 7.01 -11.41 -29.89
CA ALA A 231 6.25 -10.17 -29.92
C ALA A 231 4.84 -10.39 -29.35
N ILE A 232 4.30 -9.41 -28.63
CA ILE A 232 2.96 -9.44 -28.04
C ILE A 232 2.19 -8.22 -28.50
N GLU A 233 0.95 -8.41 -28.97
CA GLU A 233 0.08 -7.33 -29.41
C GLU A 233 -0.51 -6.61 -28.19
N VAL A 234 -0.43 -5.28 -28.21
CA VAL A 234 -1.04 -4.43 -27.18
C VAL A 234 -2.38 -3.95 -27.67
N MET A 235 -3.42 -4.29 -26.92
CA MET A 235 -4.81 -4.01 -27.24
C MET A 235 -5.38 -2.95 -26.29
N GLU A 236 -6.14 -2.02 -26.84
CA GLU A 236 -6.96 -1.05 -26.13
C GLU A 236 -8.30 -0.91 -26.88
N ASP A 237 -9.43 -1.02 -26.15
CA ASP A 237 -10.79 -0.92 -26.72
C ASP A 237 -11.04 -1.81 -27.96
N GLY A 238 -10.38 -2.98 -28.03
CA GLY A 238 -10.50 -3.93 -29.13
C GLY A 238 -9.68 -3.57 -30.37
N ALA A 239 -8.85 -2.53 -30.32
CA ALA A 239 -7.90 -2.16 -31.37
C ALA A 239 -6.46 -2.41 -30.92
N GLN A 240 -5.62 -2.85 -31.87
CA GLN A 240 -4.19 -2.94 -31.66
C GLN A 240 -3.57 -1.54 -31.70
N ILE A 241 -2.91 -1.16 -30.61
CA ILE A 241 -2.24 0.15 -30.49
C ILE A 241 -0.72 0.06 -30.61
N GLY A 242 -0.15 -1.13 -30.50
CA GLY A 242 1.29 -1.35 -30.58
C GLY A 242 1.69 -2.81 -30.41
N THR A 243 3.00 -3.04 -30.40
CA THR A 243 3.60 -4.37 -30.19
C THR A 243 4.74 -4.27 -29.18
N VAL A 244 4.78 -5.14 -28.18
CA VAL A 244 5.88 -5.23 -27.21
C VAL A 244 6.83 -6.34 -27.61
N THR A 245 8.13 -6.04 -27.63
CA THR A 245 9.22 -6.99 -27.84
C THR A 245 10.25 -6.86 -26.73
N ALA A 246 11.16 -7.84 -26.61
CA ALA A 246 12.30 -7.70 -25.70
C ALA A 246 13.16 -6.46 -26.01
N HIS A 247 13.25 -6.08 -27.29
CA HIS A 247 13.99 -4.89 -27.71
C HIS A 247 13.30 -3.60 -27.27
N SER A 248 11.98 -3.50 -27.47
CA SER A 248 11.22 -2.30 -27.11
C SER A 248 11.22 -2.03 -25.60
N ILE A 249 11.24 -3.10 -24.78
CA ILE A 249 11.45 -2.99 -23.33
C ILE A 249 12.85 -2.43 -23.06
N VAL A 250 13.91 -3.05 -23.59
CA VAL A 250 15.30 -2.62 -23.32
C VAL A 250 15.56 -1.18 -23.77
N ASP A 251 15.02 -0.77 -24.92
CA ASP A 251 15.14 0.60 -25.41
C ASP A 251 14.48 1.59 -24.47
N ARG A 252 13.30 1.26 -23.95
CA ARG A 252 12.61 2.10 -22.96
C ARG A 252 13.35 2.16 -21.63
N LEU A 253 14.02 1.09 -21.21
CA LEU A 253 14.81 1.07 -19.97
C LEU A 253 16.12 1.86 -20.05
N LYS A 254 16.61 2.15 -21.27
CA LYS A 254 17.85 2.91 -21.50
C LYS A 254 17.64 4.40 -21.74
N ALA A 255 16.38 4.82 -21.95
CA ALA A 255 15.99 6.20 -22.28
C ALA A 255 15.70 7.01 -21.01
#